data_AF-A0A835ADU5-F1
#
_entry.id   AF-A0A835ADU5-F1
#
_cell.length_a   1.000
_cell.length_b   1.000
_cell.length_c   1.000
_cell.angle_alpha   90.00
_cell.angle_beta   90.00
_cell.angle_gamma   90.00
#
_symmetry.space_group_name_H-M   'P 1'
#
loop_
_entity.id
_entity.type
_entity.pdbx_description
1 polymer ?
#
loop_
_entity_poly.entity_id
_entity_poly.type
_entity_poly.pdbx_seq_one_letter_code
_entity_poly.pdbx_strand_id
1 'polypeptide(L)'
;MAAYCSPAATAAPHATPTPLTSSRKHITMCLSPKLGSGGSQRARLASSSSAPHQVRALASETAAEEAAGPAPVNVEYLAAEFAGHGVAFEPVGASCAVKMALRNGSMAHLLLPSGLVTSYKPAMWHGTVTEVLHTKVAEGPGGRAVIRGGVSVDLRCAGADDAVWSPSGSWSLRDVRGNPSTKIEIELVSSAPGSAATARCVVTLHPEALATELTVTNAAAASSMAVSCGVSNHLRVSTPDATYALGLQGSEYRSVEPALSEFSIVPPDYRAAAAGQQPARRRWPDRGFDMILSGGGSGGADDQPDGEEDDDYKHMTDAMCRVYSHAPREFTILDRGRRNSVRLHRKGFVELYVFSPGSQYQWYGNYAYVVVGPVMLEPVVLGPGETWQGSQYLRNPNL
;
A
#
# COMPACT_ATOMS: atom_id res chain seq x y z
N MET A 1 34.30 -22.68 44.65
CA MET A 1 33.66 -21.54 45.34
C MET A 1 34.31 -20.26 44.83
N ALA A 2 33.64 -19.55 43.93
CA ALA A 2 34.09 -18.27 43.40
C ALA A 2 33.00 -17.24 43.69
N ALA A 3 33.40 -16.15 44.33
CA ALA A 3 32.53 -15.14 44.91
C ALA A 3 31.94 -14.21 43.85
N TYR A 4 30.64 -13.95 43.98
CA TYR A 4 29.91 -12.91 43.27
C TYR A 4 30.36 -11.52 43.76
N CYS A 5 30.80 -10.66 42.84
CA CYS A 5 30.95 -9.22 43.08
C CYS A 5 29.93 -8.47 42.22
N SER A 6 28.92 -7.90 42.87
CA SER A 6 27.96 -6.95 42.30
C SER A 6 28.55 -5.53 42.33
N PRO A 7 28.51 -4.74 41.26
CA PRO A 7 28.80 -3.32 41.34
C PRO A 7 27.56 -2.54 41.78
N ALA A 8 27.73 -1.75 42.84
CA ALA A 8 26.74 -0.87 43.42
C ALA A 8 26.44 0.33 42.50
N ALA A 9 25.16 0.56 42.24
CA ALA A 9 24.65 1.73 41.55
C ALA A 9 24.84 2.99 42.42
N THR A 10 25.60 3.96 41.92
CA THR A 10 25.69 5.29 42.53
C THR A 10 24.67 6.19 41.84
N ALA A 11 23.61 6.53 42.58
CA ALA A 11 22.57 7.46 42.14
C ALA A 11 23.12 8.89 42.11
N ALA A 12 23.19 9.50 40.93
CA ALA A 12 23.42 10.93 40.76
C ALA A 12 22.06 11.67 40.87
N PRO A 13 21.99 12.81 41.58
CA PRO A 13 20.73 13.54 41.76
C PRO A 13 20.26 14.19 40.45
N HIS A 14 18.98 13.94 40.15
CA HIS A 14 18.18 14.53 39.09
C HIS A 14 18.26 16.06 39.09
N ALA A 15 18.75 16.65 37.99
CA ALA A 15 18.55 18.06 37.68
C ALA A 15 17.19 18.22 37.00
N THR A 16 16.29 18.94 37.67
CA THR A 16 14.95 19.31 37.18
C THR A 16 15.05 20.37 36.07
N PRO A 17 14.56 20.12 34.84
CA PRO A 17 14.44 21.17 33.84
C PRO A 17 13.19 22.03 34.11
N THR A 18 13.37 23.35 34.12
CA THR A 18 12.33 24.38 34.25
C THR A 18 11.30 24.33 33.09
N PRO A 19 10.01 24.59 33.37
CA PRO A 19 8.95 24.50 32.37
C PRO A 19 8.99 25.67 31.38
N LEU A 20 9.07 25.35 30.08
CA LEU A 20 8.90 26.31 28.99
C LEU A 20 7.42 26.68 28.84
N THR A 21 7.15 27.98 28.88
CA THR A 21 5.82 28.59 28.82
C THR A 21 5.18 28.40 27.44
N SER A 22 3.95 27.86 27.44
CA SER A 22 3.11 27.72 26.24
C SER A 22 2.64 29.08 25.74
N SER A 23 2.84 29.37 24.45
CA SER A 23 2.14 30.45 23.74
C SER A 23 1.28 29.86 22.63
N ARG A 24 0.03 29.54 22.95
CA ARG A 24 -1.05 29.31 21.98
C ARG A 24 -1.35 30.63 21.27
N LYS A 25 -1.03 30.73 19.98
CA LYS A 25 -1.66 31.73 19.10
C LYS A 25 -2.78 31.06 18.32
N HIS A 26 -4.00 31.42 18.69
CA HIS A 26 -5.22 31.17 17.92
C HIS A 26 -5.13 31.94 16.60
N ILE A 27 -5.31 31.25 15.48
CA ILE A 27 -5.63 31.87 14.18
C ILE A 27 -7.12 31.69 13.99
N THR A 28 -7.85 32.80 14.12
CA THR A 28 -9.29 32.91 13.86
C THR A 28 -9.50 33.09 12.36
N MET A 29 -10.29 32.20 11.76
CA MET A 29 -10.84 32.34 10.40
C MET A 29 -12.01 33.33 10.46
N CYS A 30 -11.97 34.39 9.67
CA CYS A 30 -13.12 35.28 9.45
C CYS A 30 -13.41 35.44 7.96
N LEU A 31 -14.71 35.39 7.70
CA LEU A 31 -15.43 35.42 6.44
C LEU A 31 -15.35 36.78 5.72
N SER A 32 -15.69 36.71 4.43
CA SER A 32 -15.80 37.75 3.40
C SER A 32 -16.43 39.09 3.81
N PRO A 33 -16.24 40.13 2.96
CA PRO A 33 -17.31 41.09 2.69
C PRO A 33 -17.66 41.20 1.20
N LYS A 34 -18.97 41.23 0.92
CA LYS A 34 -19.57 41.93 -0.23
C LYS A 34 -19.75 43.40 0.15
N LEU A 35 -19.60 44.34 -0.80
CA LEU A 35 -20.70 45.05 -1.50
C LEU A 35 -20.22 46.35 -2.19
N GLY A 36 -20.86 46.64 -3.33
CA GLY A 36 -21.18 47.98 -3.79
C GLY A 36 -20.62 48.31 -5.19
N SER A 37 -21.30 49.02 -6.09
CA SER A 37 -22.69 49.47 -6.25
C SER A 37 -22.69 50.29 -7.56
N GLY A 38 -23.79 50.27 -8.32
CA GLY A 38 -24.11 51.27 -9.36
C GLY A 38 -24.08 50.70 -10.78
N GLY A 39 -25.11 50.80 -11.62
CA GLY A 39 -26.43 51.41 -11.50
C GLY A 39 -26.96 51.75 -12.90
N SER A 40 -28.24 51.41 -13.15
CA SER A 40 -29.15 51.95 -14.20
C SER A 40 -28.80 51.62 -15.68
N GLN A 41 -29.71 51.38 -16.64
CA GLN A 41 -31.12 51.76 -16.81
C GLN A 41 -31.96 50.68 -17.54
N ARG A 42 -33.26 50.75 -17.21
CA ARG A 42 -34.52 50.37 -17.91
C ARG A 42 -34.46 49.95 -19.39
N ALA A 43 -35.27 48.94 -19.72
CA ALA A 43 -36.51 49.10 -20.49
C ALA A 43 -37.43 47.87 -20.36
N ARG A 44 -38.72 48.13 -20.13
CA ARG A 44 -39.82 47.16 -20.13
C ARG A 44 -40.22 46.82 -21.56
N LEU A 45 -40.76 45.62 -21.79
CA LEU A 45 -42.04 45.42 -22.47
C LEU A 45 -42.57 44.01 -22.15
N ALA A 46 -43.87 43.95 -21.93
CA ALA A 46 -44.63 42.79 -21.50
C ALA A 46 -45.63 42.39 -22.60
N SER A 47 -45.85 41.08 -22.76
CA SER A 47 -47.13 40.44 -23.15
C SER A 47 -46.83 38.95 -23.39
N SER A 48 -47.19 38.06 -22.46
CA SER A 48 -48.45 37.30 -22.41
C SER A 48 -48.66 36.33 -23.58
N SER A 49 -48.61 35.01 -23.33
CA SER A 49 -49.74 34.09 -23.59
C SER A 49 -49.36 32.61 -23.39
N SER A 50 -50.21 31.93 -22.59
CA SER A 50 -50.69 30.54 -22.70
C SER A 50 -49.72 29.37 -22.99
N ALA A 51 -49.50 28.54 -21.98
CA ALA A 51 -49.47 27.07 -22.10
C ALA A 51 -50.93 26.55 -22.32
N PRO A 52 -51.20 25.25 -22.64
CA PRO A 52 -50.31 24.08 -22.62
C PRO A 52 -50.46 23.12 -23.82
N HIS A 53 -49.51 22.21 -24.03
CA HIS A 53 -49.83 20.91 -24.63
C HIS A 53 -48.89 19.82 -24.12
N GLN A 54 -49.49 18.85 -23.44
CA GLN A 54 -48.89 17.58 -23.08
C GLN A 54 -48.61 16.79 -24.37
N VAL A 55 -47.39 16.31 -24.54
CA VAL A 55 -47.10 15.16 -25.40
C VAL A 55 -46.55 14.06 -24.51
N ARG A 56 -47.41 13.08 -24.27
CA ARG A 56 -47.13 11.80 -23.63
C ARG A 56 -46.48 10.93 -24.70
N ALA A 57 -45.17 10.72 -24.63
CA ALA A 57 -44.47 9.75 -25.47
C ALA A 57 -44.26 8.46 -24.69
N LEU A 58 -44.70 7.36 -25.30
CA LEU A 58 -44.60 5.98 -24.83
C LEU A 58 -43.15 5.48 -24.89
N ALA A 59 -42.89 4.48 -24.05
CA ALA A 59 -41.66 3.74 -23.78
C ALA A 59 -40.63 3.60 -24.92
N SER A 60 -39.35 3.62 -24.52
CA SER A 60 -38.30 2.81 -25.13
C SER A 60 -37.64 2.00 -24.01
N GLU A 61 -38.18 0.82 -23.74
CA GLU A 61 -37.62 -0.20 -22.85
C GLU A 61 -36.45 -0.92 -23.55
N THR A 62 -35.37 -0.22 -23.90
CA THR A 62 -34.12 -0.83 -24.39
C THR A 62 -32.94 0.13 -24.18
N ALA A 63 -32.80 0.69 -22.98
CA ALA A 63 -31.65 1.52 -22.61
C ALA A 63 -31.48 1.54 -21.07
N ALA A 64 -31.33 0.37 -20.46
CA ALA A 64 -31.00 0.27 -19.03
C ALA A 64 -30.12 -0.97 -18.74
N GLU A 65 -29.29 -1.39 -19.69
CA GLU A 65 -28.30 -2.45 -19.50
C GLU A 65 -26.91 -1.94 -19.91
N GLU A 66 -26.59 -0.71 -19.51
CA GLU A 66 -25.23 -0.17 -19.62
C GLU A 66 -24.98 0.84 -18.49
N ALA A 67 -24.79 0.29 -17.28
CA ALA A 67 -24.05 0.88 -16.14
C ALA A 67 -24.24 0.05 -14.85
N ALA A 68 -24.25 -1.29 -14.93
CA ALA A 68 -24.15 -2.10 -13.73
C ALA A 68 -22.68 -2.13 -13.29
N GLY A 69 -22.27 -1.12 -12.51
CA GLY A 69 -21.04 -1.22 -11.73
C GLY A 69 -21.08 -2.47 -10.83
N PRO A 70 -19.93 -2.98 -10.36
CA PRO A 70 -19.90 -4.13 -9.47
C PRO A 70 -20.83 -3.89 -8.28
N ALA A 71 -21.61 -4.92 -7.92
CA ALA A 71 -22.55 -4.82 -6.81
C ALA A 71 -21.82 -4.37 -5.53
N PRO A 72 -22.41 -3.45 -4.74
CA PRO A 72 -21.76 -2.96 -3.53
C PRO A 72 -21.56 -4.10 -2.53
N VAL A 73 -20.49 -4.01 -1.74
CA VAL A 73 -20.21 -4.98 -0.69
C VAL A 73 -21.34 -4.97 0.35
N ASN A 74 -21.94 -6.13 0.63
CA ASN A 74 -22.99 -6.26 1.63
C ASN A 74 -22.38 -6.27 3.04
N VAL A 75 -22.30 -5.10 3.66
CA VAL A 75 -21.65 -4.90 4.96
C VAL A 75 -22.44 -5.57 6.08
N GLU A 76 -23.77 -5.55 6.00
CA GLU A 76 -24.65 -6.17 7.01
C GLU A 76 -24.43 -7.68 7.07
N TYR A 77 -24.31 -8.34 5.91
CA TYR A 77 -23.97 -9.76 5.83
C TYR A 77 -22.58 -10.04 6.43
N LEU A 78 -21.56 -9.28 6.03
CA LEU A 78 -20.21 -9.46 6.56
C LEU A 78 -20.15 -9.29 8.08
N ALA A 79 -20.86 -8.29 8.61
CA ALA A 79 -20.95 -8.06 10.03
C ALA A 79 -21.73 -9.19 10.74
N ALA A 80 -22.82 -9.68 10.17
CA ALA A 80 -23.59 -10.77 10.76
C ALA A 80 -22.80 -12.08 10.82
N GLU A 81 -22.04 -12.39 9.77
CA GLU A 81 -21.31 -13.66 9.63
C GLU A 81 -19.95 -13.64 10.33
N PHE A 82 -19.20 -12.55 10.18
CA PHE A 82 -17.77 -12.51 10.53
C PHE A 82 -17.42 -11.50 11.62
N ALA A 83 -18.36 -10.69 12.11
CA ALA A 83 -18.03 -9.78 13.22
C ALA A 83 -17.73 -10.58 14.50
N GLY A 84 -16.97 -9.95 15.39
CA GLY A 84 -16.39 -10.63 16.55
C GLY A 84 -14.92 -10.95 16.30
N HIS A 85 -14.29 -11.67 17.23
CA HIS A 85 -12.84 -11.98 17.17
C HIS A 85 -11.91 -10.76 17.14
N GLY A 86 -12.41 -9.55 17.39
CA GLY A 86 -11.67 -8.28 17.25
C GLY A 86 -11.78 -7.63 15.88
N VAL A 87 -12.72 -8.08 15.06
CA VAL A 87 -13.02 -7.54 13.74
C VAL A 87 -14.33 -6.76 13.74
N ALA A 88 -14.32 -5.61 13.05
CA ALA A 88 -15.50 -4.81 12.74
C ALA A 88 -15.51 -4.41 11.27
N PHE A 89 -16.70 -4.13 10.73
CA PHE A 89 -16.92 -3.79 9.34
C PHE A 89 -17.57 -2.42 9.23
N GLU A 90 -17.05 -1.57 8.35
CA GLU A 90 -17.57 -0.22 8.11
C GLU A 90 -17.74 0.07 6.62
N PRO A 91 -18.86 0.67 6.19
CA PRO A 91 -19.06 1.05 4.80
C PRO A 91 -18.13 2.22 4.41
N VAL A 92 -17.50 2.11 3.24
CA VAL A 92 -16.65 3.17 2.66
C VAL A 92 -16.99 3.30 1.18
N GLY A 93 -17.95 4.17 0.85
CA GLY A 93 -18.46 4.31 -0.51
C GLY A 93 -19.11 3.00 -0.98
N ALA A 94 -18.60 2.43 -2.08
CA ALA A 94 -19.02 1.11 -2.59
C ALA A 94 -18.21 -0.06 -1.99
N SER A 95 -17.24 0.24 -1.13
CA SER A 95 -16.31 -0.70 -0.51
C SER A 95 -16.64 -0.92 0.97
N CYS A 96 -15.97 -1.88 1.60
CA CYS A 96 -16.07 -2.14 3.03
C CYS A 96 -14.67 -2.12 3.67
N ALA A 97 -14.51 -1.34 4.74
CA ALA A 97 -13.33 -1.38 5.59
C ALA A 97 -13.51 -2.44 6.68
N VAL A 98 -12.60 -3.41 6.70
CA VAL A 98 -12.47 -4.42 7.75
C VAL A 98 -11.41 -3.95 8.74
N LYS A 99 -11.80 -3.75 10.00
CA LYS A 99 -10.92 -3.25 11.07
C LYS A 99 -10.57 -4.39 12.02
N MET A 100 -9.27 -4.68 12.16
CA MET A 100 -8.74 -5.62 13.14
C MET A 100 -8.17 -4.85 14.33
N ALA A 101 -8.47 -5.28 15.55
CA ALA A 101 -7.92 -4.70 16.77
C ALA A 101 -7.55 -5.77 17.81
N LEU A 102 -6.29 -5.75 18.27
CA LEU A 102 -5.79 -6.58 19.35
C LEU A 102 -5.87 -5.86 20.70
N ARG A 103 -5.86 -6.63 21.80
CA ARG A 103 -5.90 -6.12 23.17
C ARG A 103 -4.65 -5.33 23.58
N ASN A 104 -3.51 -5.60 22.93
CA ASN A 104 -2.29 -4.83 23.16
C ASN A 104 -2.34 -3.43 22.53
N GLY A 105 -3.41 -3.10 21.79
CA GLY A 105 -3.61 -1.83 21.11
C GLY A 105 -3.23 -1.86 19.63
N SER A 106 -2.55 -2.90 19.13
CA SER A 106 -2.22 -3.04 17.71
C SER A 106 -3.51 -3.08 16.87
N MET A 107 -3.53 -2.32 15.77
CA MET A 107 -4.68 -2.23 14.86
C MET A 107 -4.23 -2.29 13.40
N ALA A 108 -5.08 -2.81 12.53
CA ALA A 108 -4.90 -2.72 11.09
C ALA A 108 -6.23 -2.68 10.35
N HIS A 109 -6.28 -1.99 9.22
CA HIS A 109 -7.49 -1.84 8.39
C HIS A 109 -7.26 -2.38 6.98
N LEU A 110 -8.19 -3.19 6.48
CA LEU A 110 -8.18 -3.76 5.14
C LEU A 110 -9.43 -3.31 4.36
N LEU A 111 -9.31 -3.05 3.07
CA LEU A 111 -10.41 -2.63 2.21
C LEU A 111 -10.86 -3.76 1.28
N LEU A 112 -12.16 -4.03 1.24
CA LEU A 112 -12.79 -4.97 0.31
C LEU A 112 -13.53 -4.22 -0.80
N PRO A 113 -13.52 -4.72 -2.06
CA PRO A 113 -12.88 -5.97 -2.52
C PRO A 113 -11.43 -5.81 -3.01
N SER A 114 -10.76 -4.68 -2.74
CA SER A 114 -9.40 -4.44 -3.24
C SER A 114 -8.33 -5.31 -2.57
N GLY A 115 -8.56 -5.77 -1.34
CA GLY A 115 -7.54 -6.44 -0.53
C GLY A 115 -6.45 -5.49 -0.01
N LEU A 116 -6.63 -4.18 -0.17
CA LEU A 116 -5.65 -3.16 0.22
C LEU A 116 -5.62 -3.00 1.75
N VAL A 117 -4.45 -3.16 2.38
CA VAL A 117 -4.27 -2.73 3.78
C VAL A 117 -4.00 -1.24 3.80
N THR A 118 -4.88 -0.47 4.44
CA THR A 118 -4.87 1.01 4.43
C THR A 118 -4.30 1.63 5.71
N SER A 119 -4.14 0.85 6.78
CA SER A 119 -3.60 1.33 8.05
C SER A 119 -2.99 0.16 8.81
N TYR A 120 -1.86 0.41 9.45
CA TYR A 120 -1.25 -0.51 10.42
C TYR A 120 -0.62 0.31 11.54
N LYS A 121 -1.12 0.10 12.75
CA LYS A 121 -0.74 0.81 13.96
C LYS A 121 -0.30 -0.22 15.00
N PRO A 122 0.95 -0.70 14.97
CA PRO A 122 1.46 -1.56 16.04
C PRO A 122 1.50 -0.81 17.37
N ALA A 123 1.34 -1.56 18.46
CA ALA A 123 1.68 -1.10 19.80
C ALA A 123 3.17 -0.78 19.88
N MET A 124 3.52 0.27 20.62
CA MET A 124 4.90 0.71 20.87
C MET A 124 5.26 0.51 22.34
N TRP A 125 6.55 0.34 22.64
CA TRP A 125 7.06 0.20 24.02
C TRP A 125 6.62 1.31 25.00
N HIS A 126 6.32 2.52 24.50
CA HIS A 126 5.86 3.66 25.31
C HIS A 126 4.33 3.71 25.49
N GLY A 127 3.62 2.61 25.25
CA GLY A 127 2.19 2.47 25.55
C GLY A 127 1.24 3.19 24.60
N THR A 128 1.72 3.67 23.45
CA THR A 128 0.86 4.22 22.39
C THR A 128 1.01 3.41 21.11
N VAL A 129 0.24 3.77 20.08
CA VAL A 129 0.35 3.19 18.74
C VAL A 129 0.80 4.26 17.74
N THR A 130 1.48 3.84 16.68
CA THR A 130 1.96 4.76 15.64
C THR A 130 1.59 4.24 14.25
N GLU A 131 1.04 5.09 13.40
CA GLU A 131 0.73 4.73 12.01
C GLU A 131 2.02 4.44 11.21
N VAL A 132 2.16 3.21 10.77
CA VAL A 132 3.32 2.73 9.98
C VAL A 132 3.08 2.93 8.49
N LEU A 133 1.85 2.84 8.01
CA LEU A 133 1.56 2.92 6.57
C LEU A 133 1.27 4.35 6.12
N HIS A 134 1.73 4.68 4.94
CA HIS A 134 1.35 5.89 4.24
C HIS A 134 0.20 5.58 3.29
N THR A 135 -0.95 6.18 3.54
CA THR A 135 -2.13 6.07 2.68
C THR A 135 -2.67 7.45 2.40
N LYS A 136 -2.99 7.71 1.14
CA LYS A 136 -3.54 8.97 0.65
C LYS A 136 -4.93 8.73 0.07
N VAL A 137 -5.84 9.63 0.40
CA VAL A 137 -7.15 9.73 -0.26
C VAL A 137 -7.10 10.95 -1.18
N ALA A 138 -7.45 10.75 -2.44
CA ALA A 138 -7.53 11.81 -3.44
C ALA A 138 -8.87 11.74 -4.17
N GLU A 139 -9.29 12.85 -4.76
CA GLU A 139 -10.43 12.88 -5.66
C GLU A 139 -10.01 12.32 -7.02
N GLY A 140 -10.70 11.26 -7.45
CA GLY A 140 -10.53 10.64 -8.75
C GLY A 140 -11.53 11.14 -9.78
N PRO A 141 -11.51 10.55 -10.99
CA PRO A 141 -12.46 10.89 -12.04
C PRO A 141 -13.91 10.78 -11.56
N GLY A 142 -14.73 11.79 -11.85
CA GLY A 142 -16.13 11.82 -11.44
C GLY A 142 -16.35 12.03 -9.94
N GLY A 143 -15.39 12.63 -9.22
CA GLY A 143 -15.53 12.99 -7.81
C GLY A 143 -15.45 11.79 -6.83
N ARG A 144 -15.10 10.60 -7.34
CA ARG A 144 -14.99 9.39 -6.51
C ARG A 144 -13.69 9.41 -5.72
N ALA A 145 -13.74 9.04 -4.44
CA ALA A 145 -12.53 8.90 -3.63
C ALA A 145 -11.66 7.75 -4.14
N VAL A 146 -10.38 8.03 -4.38
CA VAL A 146 -9.35 7.05 -4.76
C VAL A 146 -8.37 6.95 -3.61
N ILE A 147 -8.18 5.72 -3.12
CA ILE A 147 -7.26 5.40 -2.02
C ILE A 147 -5.98 4.83 -2.63
N ARG A 148 -4.83 5.38 -2.25
CA ARG A 148 -3.50 4.95 -2.70
C ARG A 148 -2.55 4.80 -1.52
N GLY A 149 -1.47 4.05 -1.71
CA GLY A 149 -0.50 3.75 -0.67
C GLY A 149 -0.78 2.42 0.02
N GLY A 150 -0.53 2.34 1.32
CA GLY A 150 -0.81 1.14 2.12
C GLY A 150 0.06 -0.08 1.76
N VAL A 151 -0.46 -1.28 2.04
CA VAL A 151 0.09 -2.56 1.56
C VAL A 151 -0.81 -3.10 0.45
N SER A 152 -0.28 -3.17 -0.75
CA SER A 152 -0.97 -3.70 -1.93
C SER A 152 -0.25 -4.90 -2.51
N VAL A 153 -1.00 -5.90 -2.95
CA VAL A 153 -0.50 -7.07 -3.67
C VAL A 153 -0.77 -6.86 -5.16
N ASP A 154 0.27 -6.94 -5.98
CA ASP A 154 0.15 -7.08 -7.43
C ASP A 154 0.42 -8.56 -7.76
N LEU A 155 -0.65 -9.30 -8.07
CA LEU A 155 -0.57 -10.70 -8.47
C LEU A 155 -1.13 -10.85 -9.87
N ARG A 156 -0.38 -11.53 -10.74
CA ARG A 156 -0.76 -11.81 -12.12
C ARG A 156 -0.49 -13.26 -12.43
N CYS A 157 -1.43 -13.86 -13.15
CA CYS A 157 -1.34 -15.23 -13.62
C CYS A 157 -1.59 -15.22 -15.12
N ALA A 158 -0.61 -15.61 -15.91
CA ALA A 158 -0.74 -15.75 -17.36
C ALA A 158 -0.91 -17.23 -17.72
N GLY A 159 -2.02 -17.55 -18.39
CA GLY A 159 -2.25 -18.89 -18.95
C GLY A 159 -1.51 -19.07 -20.29
N ALA A 160 -1.61 -20.28 -20.86
CA ALA A 160 -0.99 -20.63 -22.14
C ALA A 160 -1.49 -19.79 -23.34
N ASP A 161 -2.71 -19.24 -23.25
CA ASP A 161 -3.33 -18.41 -24.30
C ASP A 161 -3.01 -16.89 -24.10
N ASP A 162 -1.99 -16.56 -23.32
CA ASP A 162 -1.62 -15.19 -22.89
C ASP A 162 -2.73 -14.41 -22.16
N ALA A 163 -3.82 -15.08 -21.79
CA ALA A 163 -4.86 -14.50 -20.95
C ALA A 163 -4.31 -14.25 -19.54
N VAL A 164 -4.17 -12.97 -19.18
CA VAL A 164 -3.70 -12.55 -17.86
C VAL A 164 -4.88 -12.35 -16.93
N TRP A 165 -4.90 -13.10 -15.82
CA TRP A 165 -5.81 -12.93 -14.71
C TRP A 165 -5.12 -12.28 -13.52
N SER A 166 -5.83 -11.40 -12.81
CA SER A 166 -5.39 -10.81 -11.55
C SER A 166 -6.55 -10.78 -10.55
N PRO A 167 -6.32 -11.07 -9.25
CA PRO A 167 -7.35 -10.99 -8.23
C PRO A 167 -7.65 -9.53 -7.80
N SER A 168 -6.85 -8.55 -8.22
CA SER A 168 -7.00 -7.14 -7.81
C SER A 168 -8.43 -6.63 -8.05
N GLY A 169 -9.03 -6.05 -7.01
CA GLY A 169 -10.41 -5.56 -7.04
C GLY A 169 -11.51 -6.63 -6.99
N SER A 170 -11.17 -7.91 -6.87
CA SER A 170 -12.12 -9.04 -6.86
C SER A 170 -11.97 -9.95 -5.63
N TRP A 171 -11.30 -9.49 -4.57
CA TRP A 171 -11.15 -10.27 -3.36
C TRP A 171 -12.47 -10.39 -2.60
N SER A 172 -12.80 -11.62 -2.23
CA SER A 172 -13.93 -11.93 -1.36
C SER A 172 -13.42 -12.39 0.00
N LEU A 173 -14.10 -11.95 1.07
CA LEU A 173 -13.82 -12.45 2.42
C LEU A 173 -14.29 -13.90 2.52
N ARG A 174 -13.38 -14.81 2.83
CA ARG A 174 -13.67 -16.24 3.03
C ARG A 174 -13.87 -16.57 4.50
N ASP A 175 -12.99 -16.06 5.36
CA ASP A 175 -12.98 -16.45 6.78
C ASP A 175 -12.29 -15.39 7.65
N VAL A 176 -12.66 -15.38 8.93
CA VAL A 176 -12.02 -14.58 9.99
C VAL A 176 -11.69 -15.50 11.15
N ARG A 177 -10.41 -15.61 11.50
CA ARG A 177 -9.92 -16.52 12.55
C ARG A 177 -9.14 -15.78 13.63
N GLY A 178 -8.93 -16.48 14.74
CA GLY A 178 -8.12 -15.99 15.85
C GLY A 178 -8.94 -15.24 16.89
N ASN A 179 -8.29 -14.38 17.66
CA ASN A 179 -8.91 -13.58 18.71
C ASN A 179 -8.05 -12.36 19.10
N PRO A 180 -8.64 -11.35 19.75
CA PRO A 180 -7.94 -10.11 20.10
C PRO A 180 -6.74 -10.29 21.05
N SER A 181 -6.64 -11.42 21.74
CA SER A 181 -5.58 -11.65 22.73
C SER A 181 -4.31 -12.23 22.13
N THR A 182 -4.38 -12.82 20.93
CA THR A 182 -3.27 -13.56 20.32
C THR A 182 -2.95 -13.04 18.93
N LYS A 183 -3.83 -13.27 17.95
CA LYS A 183 -3.72 -12.78 16.58
C LYS A 183 -5.09 -12.79 15.92
N ILE A 184 -5.27 -11.97 14.90
CA ILE A 184 -6.47 -11.96 14.06
C ILE A 184 -6.05 -12.23 12.63
N GLU A 185 -6.72 -13.16 11.96
CA GLU A 185 -6.45 -13.56 10.58
C GLU A 185 -7.68 -13.30 9.72
N ILE A 186 -7.47 -12.63 8.59
CA ILE A 186 -8.49 -12.42 7.55
C ILE A 186 -8.06 -13.23 6.33
N GLU A 187 -8.88 -14.20 5.92
CA GLU A 187 -8.66 -14.99 4.73
C GLU A 187 -9.48 -14.42 3.56
N LEU A 188 -8.78 -13.98 2.51
CA LEU A 188 -9.37 -13.52 1.26
C LEU A 188 -9.13 -14.54 0.16
N VAL A 189 -10.10 -14.68 -0.73
CA VAL A 189 -9.98 -15.54 -1.91
C VAL A 189 -10.49 -14.84 -3.16
N SER A 190 -9.88 -15.17 -4.29
CA SER A 190 -10.36 -14.83 -5.63
C SER A 190 -10.08 -16.01 -6.56
N SER A 191 -10.89 -16.15 -7.61
CA SER A 191 -10.78 -17.25 -8.56
C SER A 191 -10.89 -16.71 -9.97
N ALA A 192 -10.06 -17.24 -10.86
CA ALA A 192 -10.13 -16.91 -12.28
C ALA A 192 -11.46 -17.39 -12.88
N PRO A 193 -11.96 -16.73 -13.94
CA PRO A 193 -13.08 -17.24 -14.72
C PRO A 193 -12.86 -18.70 -15.12
N GLY A 194 -13.90 -19.52 -15.04
CA GLY A 194 -13.81 -20.96 -15.32
C GLY A 194 -13.01 -21.75 -14.26
N SER A 195 -12.65 -21.15 -13.13
CA SER A 195 -11.85 -21.77 -12.06
C SER A 195 -10.48 -22.27 -12.51
N ALA A 196 -9.88 -21.64 -13.52
CA ALA A 196 -8.57 -22.03 -14.04
C ALA A 196 -7.42 -21.75 -13.05
N ALA A 197 -7.60 -20.77 -12.15
CA ALA A 197 -6.65 -20.42 -11.11
C ALA A 197 -7.38 -19.97 -9.86
N THR A 198 -6.77 -20.18 -8.70
CA THR A 198 -7.28 -19.67 -7.42
C THR A 198 -6.16 -18.96 -6.67
N ALA A 199 -6.49 -17.79 -6.12
CA ALA A 199 -5.59 -17.02 -5.28
C ALA A 199 -6.20 -16.88 -3.89
N ARG A 200 -5.36 -17.05 -2.88
CA ARG A 200 -5.68 -16.86 -1.48
C ARG A 200 -4.69 -15.87 -0.90
N CYS A 201 -5.20 -14.88 -0.16
CA CYS A 201 -4.42 -13.90 0.58
C CYS A 201 -4.87 -13.94 2.04
N VAL A 202 -3.96 -14.26 2.96
CA VAL A 202 -4.22 -14.21 4.39
C VAL A 202 -3.49 -13.00 4.96
N VAL A 203 -4.25 -12.09 5.59
CA VAL A 203 -3.69 -10.94 6.29
C VAL A 203 -3.83 -11.19 7.78
N THR A 204 -2.71 -11.21 8.48
CA THR A 204 -2.66 -11.56 9.91
C THR A 204 -2.12 -10.40 10.73
N LEU A 205 -2.92 -9.92 11.67
CA LEU A 205 -2.47 -8.98 12.69
C LEU A 205 -1.98 -9.77 13.91
N HIS A 206 -0.66 -9.78 14.09
CA HIS A 206 0.03 -10.25 15.29
C HIS A 206 0.25 -9.10 16.27
N PRO A 207 0.60 -9.38 17.54
CA PRO A 207 0.89 -8.34 18.53
C PRO A 207 2.00 -7.39 18.05
N GLU A 208 3.04 -7.94 17.41
CA GLU A 208 4.26 -7.26 16.97
C GLU A 208 4.47 -7.20 15.44
N ALA A 209 3.55 -7.75 14.65
CA ALA A 209 3.71 -7.84 13.21
C ALA A 209 2.39 -7.77 12.44
N LEU A 210 2.47 -7.28 11.20
CA LEU A 210 1.43 -7.49 10.19
C LEU A 210 1.99 -8.44 9.12
N ALA A 211 1.33 -9.59 8.92
CA ALA A 211 1.72 -10.55 7.90
C ALA A 211 0.78 -10.48 6.69
N THR A 212 1.34 -10.74 5.51
CA THR A 212 0.59 -10.96 4.27
C THR A 212 1.12 -12.23 3.63
N GLU A 213 0.28 -13.26 3.57
CA GLU A 213 0.61 -14.58 3.05
C GLU A 213 -0.23 -14.86 1.81
N LEU A 214 0.43 -15.27 0.73
CA LEU A 214 -0.15 -15.46 -0.58
C LEU A 214 0.01 -16.91 -0.99
N THR A 215 -1.05 -17.46 -1.57
CA THR A 215 -1.06 -18.80 -2.15
C THR A 215 -1.79 -18.74 -3.48
N VAL A 216 -1.17 -19.30 -4.51
CA VAL A 216 -1.72 -19.34 -5.87
C VAL A 216 -1.67 -20.76 -6.35
N THR A 217 -2.82 -21.29 -6.76
CA THR A 217 -2.93 -22.65 -7.27
C THR A 217 -3.40 -22.62 -8.72
N ASN A 218 -2.66 -23.30 -9.59
CA ASN A 218 -3.11 -23.60 -10.93
C ASN A 218 -4.15 -24.73 -10.87
N ALA A 219 -5.42 -24.38 -11.08
CA ALA A 219 -6.53 -25.32 -11.04
C ALA A 219 -6.90 -25.85 -12.44
N ALA A 220 -6.20 -25.42 -13.50
CA ALA A 220 -6.37 -25.94 -14.83
C ALA A 220 -5.91 -27.40 -14.91
N ALA A 221 -6.65 -28.21 -15.68
CA ALA A 221 -6.40 -29.64 -15.76
C ALA A 221 -5.18 -30.03 -16.61
N ALA A 222 -4.77 -29.17 -17.56
CA ALA A 222 -3.80 -29.54 -18.59
C ALA A 222 -2.79 -28.45 -18.98
N SER A 223 -3.02 -27.18 -18.64
CA SER A 223 -2.14 -26.07 -19.01
C SER A 223 -1.27 -25.61 -17.86
N SER A 224 -0.05 -25.18 -18.18
CA SER A 224 0.80 -24.45 -17.24
C SER A 224 0.35 -22.99 -17.11
N MET A 225 0.74 -22.36 -16.01
CA MET A 225 0.42 -20.97 -15.70
C MET A 225 1.66 -20.26 -15.17
N ALA A 226 2.04 -19.16 -15.78
CA ALA A 226 3.10 -18.29 -15.24
C ALA A 226 2.50 -17.38 -14.16
N VAL A 227 3.13 -17.35 -12.98
CA VAL A 227 2.71 -16.57 -11.83
C VAL A 227 3.75 -15.52 -11.53
N SER A 228 3.29 -14.30 -11.35
CA SER A 228 4.14 -13.17 -11.04
C SER A 228 3.52 -12.37 -9.91
N CYS A 229 4.32 -12.07 -8.89
CA CYS A 229 3.84 -11.42 -7.69
C CYS A 229 4.81 -10.36 -7.15
N GLY A 230 4.24 -9.24 -6.70
CA GLY A 230 4.92 -8.25 -5.89
C GLY A 230 4.03 -7.75 -4.77
N VAL A 231 4.63 -7.34 -3.66
CA VAL A 231 3.90 -6.67 -2.58
C VAL A 231 4.57 -5.35 -2.28
N SER A 232 3.82 -4.25 -2.42
CA SER A 232 4.31 -2.90 -2.19
C SER A 232 3.84 -2.39 -0.83
N ASN A 233 4.79 -2.08 0.06
CA ASN A 233 4.51 -1.47 1.35
C ASN A 233 4.89 0.01 1.32
N HIS A 234 3.91 0.91 1.27
CA HIS A 234 4.15 2.34 1.42
C HIS A 234 4.33 2.66 2.91
N LEU A 235 5.58 2.73 3.36
CA LEU A 235 5.92 3.03 4.74
C LEU A 235 5.94 4.53 4.95
N ARG A 236 5.19 5.01 5.93
CA ARG A 236 5.16 6.42 6.31
C ARG A 236 6.45 6.78 7.04
N VAL A 237 7.09 7.84 6.58
CA VAL A 237 8.30 8.39 7.20
C VAL A 237 8.13 9.88 7.50
N SER A 238 9.07 10.46 8.24
CA SER A 238 9.16 11.91 8.44
C SER A 238 9.57 12.61 7.16
N THR A 239 10.61 12.11 6.52
CA THR A 239 11.08 12.51 5.19
C THR A 239 12.05 11.43 4.69
N PRO A 240 12.20 11.22 3.37
CA PRO A 240 13.23 10.34 2.86
C PRO A 240 14.65 10.72 3.33
N ASP A 241 14.93 12.00 3.58
CA ASP A 241 16.22 12.48 4.12
C ASP A 241 16.54 12.01 5.56
N ALA A 242 15.52 11.62 6.32
CA ALA A 242 15.70 11.10 7.68
C ALA A 242 15.59 9.58 7.72
N THR A 243 15.49 8.94 6.56
CA THR A 243 15.17 7.51 6.41
C THR A 243 16.34 6.73 5.84
N TYR A 244 16.60 5.56 6.43
CA TYR A 244 17.72 4.69 6.09
C TYR A 244 17.22 3.25 5.93
N ALA A 245 17.68 2.55 4.90
CA ALA A 245 17.52 1.10 4.78
C ALA A 245 18.79 0.41 5.28
N LEU A 246 18.65 -0.46 6.25
CA LEU A 246 19.74 -1.16 6.94
C LEU A 246 19.78 -2.62 6.52
N GLY A 247 20.98 -3.12 6.24
CA GLY A 247 21.24 -4.52 5.88
C GLY A 247 21.21 -4.79 4.38
N LEU A 248 21.30 -3.77 3.53
CA LEU A 248 21.42 -3.99 2.08
C LEU A 248 22.86 -4.16 1.61
N GLN A 249 23.86 -4.02 2.50
CA GLN A 249 25.27 -4.21 2.14
C GLN A 249 25.50 -5.53 1.40
N GLY A 250 26.24 -5.46 0.30
CA GLY A 250 26.53 -6.61 -0.56
C GLY A 250 25.40 -7.00 -1.51
N SER A 251 24.26 -6.29 -1.48
CA SER A 251 23.15 -6.56 -2.37
C SER A 251 23.38 -5.87 -3.71
N GLU A 252 23.32 -6.65 -4.77
CA GLU A 252 23.32 -6.13 -6.13
C GLU A 252 21.99 -5.44 -6.44
N TYR A 253 22.02 -4.31 -7.14
CA TYR A 253 20.81 -3.60 -7.52
C TYR A 253 20.74 -3.29 -9.01
N ARG A 254 19.50 -3.13 -9.48
CA ARG A 254 19.16 -2.58 -10.79
C ARG A 254 18.20 -1.43 -10.63
N SER A 255 18.46 -0.35 -11.32
CA SER A 255 17.61 0.83 -11.37
C SER A 255 16.45 0.55 -12.33
N VAL A 256 15.23 0.75 -11.85
CA VAL A 256 14.01 0.47 -12.62
C VAL A 256 13.06 1.66 -12.55
N GLU A 257 12.08 1.73 -13.46
CA GLU A 257 11.00 2.70 -13.30
C GLU A 257 10.08 2.33 -12.12
N PRO A 258 9.44 3.32 -11.46
CA PRO A 258 8.49 3.05 -10.39
C PRO A 258 7.38 2.10 -10.83
N ALA A 259 7.07 1.14 -9.97
CA ALA A 259 6.05 0.15 -10.27
C ALA A 259 4.67 0.82 -10.25
N LEU A 260 4.01 0.85 -11.40
CA LEU A 260 2.68 1.43 -11.57
C LEU A 260 1.61 0.39 -11.22
N SER A 261 0.81 0.69 -10.20
CA SER A 261 -0.41 -0.02 -9.84
C SER A 261 -1.53 0.98 -9.51
N GLU A 262 -2.77 0.52 -9.38
CA GLU A 262 -3.90 1.37 -8.99
C GLU A 262 -3.67 2.08 -7.65
N PHE A 263 -2.86 1.49 -6.76
CA PHE A 263 -2.53 2.00 -5.43
C PHE A 263 -1.20 2.77 -5.38
N SER A 264 -0.44 2.83 -6.48
CA SER A 264 0.87 3.49 -6.50
C SER A 264 0.76 5.00 -6.27
N ILE A 265 1.68 5.54 -5.48
CA ILE A 265 1.90 6.98 -5.35
C ILE A 265 3.24 7.26 -6.04
N VAL A 266 3.22 8.03 -7.12
CA VAL A 266 4.44 8.51 -7.79
C VAL A 266 4.33 10.03 -7.92
N PRO A 267 5.33 10.79 -7.44
CA PRO A 267 5.32 12.24 -7.64
C PRO A 267 5.35 12.62 -9.13
N PRO A 268 4.60 13.65 -9.57
CA PRO A 268 4.57 14.06 -10.98
C PRO A 268 5.94 14.44 -11.57
N ASP A 269 6.81 14.98 -10.74
CA ASP A 269 8.16 15.47 -11.08
C ASP A 269 9.26 14.44 -10.78
N TYR A 270 8.91 13.23 -10.32
CA TYR A 270 9.87 12.20 -9.95
C TYR A 270 10.92 11.93 -11.04
N ARG A 271 10.48 11.80 -12.31
CA ARG A 271 11.38 11.52 -13.44
C ARG A 271 12.43 12.62 -13.65
N ALA A 272 12.04 13.87 -13.48
CA ALA A 272 12.97 14.99 -13.60
C ALA A 272 13.99 14.97 -12.45
N ALA A 273 13.56 14.63 -11.23
CA ALA A 273 14.43 14.49 -10.07
C ALA A 273 15.41 13.29 -10.21
N ALA A 274 14.94 12.15 -10.73
CA ALA A 274 15.73 10.95 -10.91
C ALA A 274 16.79 11.06 -12.03
N ALA A 275 16.55 11.92 -13.04
CA ALA A 275 17.46 12.10 -14.18
C ALA A 275 18.83 12.72 -13.82
N GLY A 276 18.96 13.31 -12.62
CA GLY A 276 20.22 13.89 -12.13
C GLY A 276 21.22 12.85 -11.60
N GLN A 277 20.79 11.62 -11.36
CA GLN A 277 21.67 10.49 -11.07
C GLN A 277 22.09 9.85 -12.40
N GLN A 278 23.35 9.43 -12.50
CA GLN A 278 24.07 8.95 -13.70
C GLN A 278 23.16 8.45 -14.84
N PRO A 279 23.45 8.80 -16.11
CA PRO A 279 22.57 8.49 -17.22
C PRO A 279 22.29 7.00 -17.20
N ALA A 280 21.06 6.62 -16.85
CA ALA A 280 20.61 5.24 -16.85
C ALA A 280 20.93 4.71 -18.25
N ARG A 281 21.99 3.89 -18.35
CA ARG A 281 22.48 3.38 -19.63
C ARG A 281 21.44 2.48 -20.28
N ARG A 282 20.38 2.11 -19.56
CA ARG A 282 19.33 1.22 -20.03
C ARG A 282 18.00 1.72 -19.49
N ARG A 283 17.28 2.42 -20.36
CA ARG A 283 15.93 2.90 -20.15
C ARG A 283 14.98 1.71 -20.32
N TRP A 284 14.41 1.21 -19.22
CA TRP A 284 13.40 0.16 -19.27
C TRP A 284 12.05 0.80 -19.64
N PRO A 285 11.40 0.41 -20.75
CA PRO A 285 10.21 1.12 -21.23
C PRO A 285 9.00 0.97 -20.29
N ASP A 286 8.18 2.03 -20.31
CA ASP A 286 6.98 2.35 -19.53
C ASP A 286 5.94 1.23 -19.29
N ARG A 287 6.16 0.26 -18.39
CA ARG A 287 5.09 -0.66 -17.93
C ARG A 287 5.10 -1.14 -16.46
N GLY A 288 5.61 -0.38 -15.49
CA GLY A 288 5.44 -0.74 -14.05
C GLY A 288 5.84 -2.18 -13.68
N PHE A 289 5.09 -2.85 -12.78
CA PHE A 289 5.32 -4.27 -12.47
C PHE A 289 5.21 -5.19 -13.70
N ASP A 290 4.59 -4.77 -14.81
CA ASP A 290 4.42 -5.61 -16.02
C ASP A 290 5.76 -6.04 -16.63
N MET A 291 6.84 -5.25 -16.55
CA MET A 291 8.17 -5.69 -17.00
C MET A 291 8.90 -6.56 -15.97
N ILE A 292 8.72 -6.27 -14.68
CA ILE A 292 9.26 -7.08 -13.58
C ILE A 292 8.56 -8.45 -13.54
N LEU A 293 7.29 -8.51 -13.93
CA LEU A 293 6.42 -9.68 -13.81
C LEU A 293 6.13 -10.38 -15.14
N SER A 294 6.56 -9.90 -16.30
CA SER A 294 6.26 -10.57 -17.59
C SER A 294 7.45 -11.29 -18.21
N GLY A 295 8.62 -11.36 -17.54
CA GLY A 295 9.79 -12.10 -18.06
C GLY A 295 10.15 -11.74 -19.51
N GLY A 296 9.90 -10.50 -19.91
CA GLY A 296 9.81 -10.08 -21.31
C GLY A 296 11.16 -9.83 -21.97
N GLY A 297 11.82 -10.91 -22.41
CA GLY A 297 12.58 -10.95 -23.66
C GLY A 297 13.79 -10.01 -23.82
N SER A 298 14.90 -10.36 -23.17
CA SER A 298 16.25 -10.05 -23.67
C SER A 298 17.27 -11.00 -23.05
N GLY A 299 17.22 -12.27 -23.45
CA GLY A 299 18.33 -13.21 -23.24
C GLY A 299 19.54 -12.82 -24.09
N GLY A 300 20.24 -11.74 -23.71
CA GLY A 300 21.41 -11.27 -24.42
C GLY A 300 22.31 -10.42 -23.53
N ALA A 301 23.46 -10.96 -23.14
CA ALA A 301 24.70 -10.29 -22.72
C ALA A 301 24.63 -9.15 -21.66
N ASP A 302 23.50 -8.94 -20.99
CA ASP A 302 23.19 -7.66 -20.34
C ASP A 302 22.45 -7.80 -19.00
N ASP A 303 22.62 -8.95 -18.37
CA ASP A 303 22.03 -9.30 -17.07
C ASP A 303 22.93 -8.86 -15.89
N GLN A 304 23.79 -7.87 -16.12
CA GLN A 304 24.74 -7.39 -15.12
C GLN A 304 24.08 -6.33 -14.23
N PRO A 305 24.28 -6.37 -12.91
CA PRO A 305 23.75 -5.34 -12.01
C PRO A 305 24.32 -3.96 -12.32
N ASP A 306 23.55 -2.91 -12.00
CA ASP A 306 24.00 -1.52 -12.13
C ASP A 306 25.05 -1.17 -11.08
N GLY A 307 25.03 -1.88 -9.94
CA GLY A 307 25.97 -1.73 -8.84
C GLY A 307 25.61 -2.63 -7.67
N GLU A 308 26.37 -2.47 -6.59
CA GLU A 308 26.22 -3.16 -5.32
C GLU A 308 26.14 -2.11 -4.21
N GLU A 309 25.43 -2.41 -3.11
CA GLU A 309 25.46 -1.53 -1.94
C GLU A 309 26.73 -1.77 -1.13
N ASP A 310 27.60 -0.78 -1.10
CA ASP A 310 28.89 -0.86 -0.40
C ASP A 310 28.77 -0.62 1.13
N ASP A 311 27.74 0.13 1.53
CA ASP A 311 27.52 0.55 2.91
C ASP A 311 26.47 -0.29 3.64
N ASP A 312 26.60 -0.38 4.97
CA ASP A 312 25.63 -1.03 5.87
C ASP A 312 24.24 -0.38 5.84
N TYR A 313 24.18 0.88 5.42
CA TYR A 313 22.96 1.65 5.33
C TYR A 313 22.86 2.38 3.99
N LYS A 314 21.70 2.25 3.35
CA LYS A 314 21.34 3.08 2.21
C LYS A 314 20.50 4.27 2.70
N HIS A 315 20.98 5.48 2.48
CA HIS A 315 20.23 6.70 2.78
C HIS A 315 19.15 6.91 1.70
N MET A 316 17.89 7.13 2.11
CA MET A 316 16.76 7.27 1.18
C MET A 316 16.58 8.71 0.65
N THR A 317 17.56 9.60 0.84
CA THR A 317 17.43 11.03 0.50
C THR A 317 17.18 11.27 -0.98
N ASP A 318 17.79 10.44 -1.82
CA ASP A 318 17.73 10.53 -3.26
C ASP A 318 16.42 9.98 -3.83
N ALA A 319 15.91 10.61 -4.90
CA ALA A 319 14.85 10.02 -5.71
C ALA A 319 15.42 8.78 -6.42
N MET A 320 14.92 7.59 -6.08
CA MET A 320 15.45 6.34 -6.60
C MET A 320 14.40 5.23 -6.65
N CYS A 321 14.61 4.27 -7.53
CA CYS A 321 13.77 3.10 -7.67
C CYS A 321 14.66 1.92 -8.10
N ARG A 322 14.76 0.92 -7.24
CA ARG A 322 15.70 -0.19 -7.37
C ARG A 322 15.04 -1.53 -7.09
N VAL A 323 15.49 -2.55 -7.80
CA VAL A 323 15.27 -3.95 -7.42
C VAL A 323 16.61 -4.53 -6.99
N TYR A 324 16.65 -5.07 -5.78
CA TYR A 324 17.82 -5.73 -5.21
C TYR A 324 17.72 -7.24 -5.40
N SER A 325 18.79 -7.80 -5.95
CA SER A 325 19.08 -9.23 -5.94
C SER A 325 19.99 -9.55 -4.76
N HIS A 326 20.00 -10.80 -4.31
CA HIS A 326 20.84 -11.26 -3.19
C HIS A 326 20.65 -10.51 -1.86
N ALA A 327 19.62 -9.67 -1.72
CA ALA A 327 19.31 -8.98 -0.48
C ALA A 327 18.98 -9.98 0.64
N PRO A 328 19.31 -9.68 1.92
CA PRO A 328 18.97 -10.59 3.01
C PRO A 328 17.45 -10.72 3.14
N ARG A 329 16.98 -11.87 3.61
CA ARG A 329 15.54 -12.15 3.82
C ARG A 329 14.87 -11.18 4.79
N GLU A 330 15.67 -10.53 5.62
CA GLU A 330 15.23 -9.56 6.62
C GLU A 330 16.08 -8.31 6.50
N PHE A 331 15.43 -7.15 6.48
CA PHE A 331 16.12 -5.86 6.50
C PHE A 331 15.23 -4.82 7.21
N THR A 332 15.80 -3.67 7.58
CA THR A 332 15.11 -2.68 8.41
C THR A 332 15.07 -1.31 7.73
N ILE A 333 13.89 -0.68 7.72
CA ILE A 333 13.74 0.75 7.44
C ILE A 333 13.73 1.48 8.78
N LEU A 334 14.69 2.39 8.96
CA LEU A 334 14.82 3.27 10.11
C LEU A 334 14.43 4.69 9.71
N ASP A 335 13.56 5.34 10.49
CA ASP A 335 13.24 6.75 10.35
C ASP A 335 13.63 7.50 11.63
N ARG A 336 14.70 8.30 11.52
CA ARG A 336 15.22 9.09 12.64
C ARG A 336 14.29 10.21 13.07
N GLY A 337 13.54 10.81 12.14
CA GLY A 337 12.62 11.90 12.46
C GLY A 337 11.43 11.43 13.27
N ARG A 338 10.91 10.23 12.97
CA ARG A 338 9.83 9.60 13.75
C ARG A 338 10.33 8.76 14.93
N ARG A 339 11.64 8.51 15.03
CA ARG A 339 12.27 7.60 16.02
C ARG A 339 11.61 6.23 16.00
N ASN A 340 11.34 5.73 14.79
CA ASN A 340 10.67 4.46 14.57
C ASN A 340 11.47 3.64 13.56
N SER A 341 11.25 2.34 13.59
CA SER A 341 11.83 1.41 12.63
C SER A 341 10.79 0.34 12.29
N VAL A 342 10.89 -0.19 11.07
CA VAL A 342 10.03 -1.26 10.58
C VAL A 342 10.94 -2.26 9.92
N ARG A 343 10.77 -3.53 10.29
CA ARG A 343 11.56 -4.62 9.77
C ARG A 343 10.72 -5.44 8.81
N LEU A 344 11.18 -5.57 7.57
CA LEU A 344 10.55 -6.44 6.59
C LEU A 344 11.24 -7.79 6.63
N HIS A 345 10.45 -8.86 6.79
CA HIS A 345 10.89 -10.24 6.58
C HIS A 345 10.12 -10.83 5.40
N ARG A 346 10.79 -11.54 4.49
CA ARG A 346 10.17 -12.19 3.33
C ARG A 346 10.53 -13.68 3.18
N LYS A 347 9.57 -14.46 2.70
CA LYS A 347 9.71 -15.89 2.37
C LYS A 347 8.99 -16.20 1.06
N GLY A 348 9.56 -17.06 0.22
CA GLY A 348 9.02 -17.39 -1.10
C GLY A 348 9.28 -16.35 -2.19
N PHE A 349 10.06 -15.30 -1.88
CA PHE A 349 10.52 -14.27 -2.82
C PHE A 349 12.04 -14.17 -2.74
N VAL A 350 12.66 -13.88 -3.88
CA VAL A 350 14.11 -13.69 -4.00
C VAL A 350 14.43 -12.20 -3.91
N GLU A 351 13.79 -11.40 -4.76
CA GLU A 351 14.12 -9.99 -4.91
C GLU A 351 13.38 -9.06 -3.95
N LEU A 352 13.95 -7.86 -3.81
CA LEU A 352 13.43 -6.79 -2.98
C LEU A 352 13.30 -5.51 -3.80
N TYR A 353 12.10 -4.97 -3.89
CA TYR A 353 11.82 -3.66 -4.46
C TYR A 353 11.99 -2.56 -3.42
N VAL A 354 12.65 -1.47 -3.77
CA VAL A 354 12.76 -0.25 -2.95
C VAL A 354 12.56 0.98 -3.83
N PHE A 355 11.70 1.89 -3.39
CA PHE A 355 11.47 3.17 -4.03
C PHE A 355 11.45 4.30 -3.00
N SER A 356 12.17 5.37 -3.32
CA SER A 356 12.13 6.64 -2.60
C SER A 356 11.70 7.75 -3.56
N PRO A 357 10.69 8.57 -3.20
CA PRO A 357 10.33 9.74 -3.98
C PRO A 357 11.41 10.83 -3.94
N GLY A 358 12.34 10.78 -2.97
CA GLY A 358 13.37 11.78 -2.73
C GLY A 358 12.99 12.86 -1.72
N SER A 359 13.99 13.58 -1.22
CA SER A 359 13.90 14.54 -0.11
C SER A 359 13.48 15.96 -0.51
N GLN A 360 13.27 16.23 -1.79
CA GLN A 360 12.84 17.53 -2.31
C GLN A 360 11.43 17.95 -1.82
N TYR A 361 10.65 17.00 -1.30
CA TYR A 361 9.29 17.25 -0.80
C TYR A 361 9.26 17.64 0.67
N GLN A 362 8.14 18.24 1.08
CA GLN A 362 7.91 18.66 2.46
C GLN A 362 7.93 17.49 3.44
N TRP A 363 8.55 17.74 4.60
CA TRP A 363 8.52 16.82 5.73
C TRP A 363 7.08 16.56 6.16
N TYR A 364 6.79 15.29 6.50
CA TYR A 364 5.47 14.79 6.89
C TYR A 364 4.36 15.04 5.86
N GLY A 365 4.72 15.41 4.63
CA GLY A 365 3.80 15.72 3.55
C GLY A 365 3.31 14.51 2.76
N ASN A 366 2.71 14.78 1.60
CA ASN A 366 2.14 13.77 0.70
C ASN A 366 3.15 12.77 0.12
N TYR A 367 4.45 13.11 0.15
CA TYR A 367 5.54 12.28 -0.35
C TYR A 367 6.51 11.88 0.76
N ALA A 368 6.10 12.00 2.03
CA ALA A 368 6.84 11.51 3.18
C ALA A 368 6.57 10.00 3.37
N TYR A 369 7.02 9.21 2.40
CA TYR A 369 6.99 7.75 2.42
C TYR A 369 8.17 7.18 1.66
N VAL A 370 8.45 5.90 1.91
CA VAL A 370 9.25 5.05 1.03
C VAL A 370 8.43 3.81 0.72
N VAL A 371 8.67 3.17 -0.42
CA VAL A 371 8.03 1.90 -0.76
C VAL A 371 9.07 0.81 -0.69
N VAL A 372 8.74 -0.26 0.03
CA VAL A 372 9.57 -1.46 0.08
C VAL A 372 8.72 -2.69 -0.05
N GLY A 373 9.26 -3.77 -0.57
CA GLY A 373 8.62 -5.07 -0.45
C GLY A 373 9.14 -6.13 -1.39
N PRO A 374 8.75 -7.38 -1.18
CA PRO A 374 9.20 -8.47 -2.02
C PRO A 374 8.60 -8.37 -3.43
N VAL A 375 9.36 -8.82 -4.42
CA VAL A 375 8.92 -8.91 -5.80
C VAL A 375 9.55 -10.12 -6.48
N MET A 376 8.94 -10.61 -7.55
CA MET A 376 9.53 -11.57 -8.48
C MET A 376 10.04 -10.83 -9.70
N LEU A 377 11.32 -10.96 -10.05
CA LEU A 377 11.86 -10.51 -11.34
C LEU A 377 11.52 -11.46 -12.49
N GLU A 378 11.37 -12.75 -12.18
CA GLU A 378 11.04 -13.77 -13.16
C GLU A 378 9.75 -14.50 -12.74
N PRO A 379 8.80 -14.70 -13.67
CA PRO A 379 7.60 -15.47 -13.38
C PRO A 379 7.92 -16.91 -12.99
N VAL A 380 7.16 -17.46 -12.03
CA VAL A 380 7.22 -18.89 -11.69
C VAL A 380 6.19 -19.64 -12.53
N VAL A 381 6.62 -20.66 -13.28
CA VAL A 381 5.71 -21.51 -14.04
C VAL A 381 5.16 -22.62 -13.16
N LEU A 382 3.84 -22.69 -13.02
CA LEU A 382 3.11 -23.73 -12.30
C LEU A 382 2.44 -24.69 -13.27
N GLY A 383 2.73 -25.98 -13.12
CA GLY A 383 2.00 -27.06 -13.78
C GLY A 383 0.58 -27.26 -13.24
N PRO A 384 -0.24 -28.10 -13.90
CA PRO A 384 -1.58 -28.46 -13.43
C PRO A 384 -1.59 -28.94 -11.98
N GLY A 385 -2.40 -28.31 -11.13
CA GLY A 385 -2.53 -28.65 -9.70
C GLY A 385 -1.40 -28.13 -8.81
N GLU A 386 -0.37 -27.50 -9.36
CA GLU A 386 0.73 -26.95 -8.57
C GLU A 386 0.36 -25.65 -7.87
N THR A 387 1.06 -25.38 -6.78
CA THR A 387 0.81 -24.22 -5.91
C THR A 387 2.10 -23.46 -5.64
N TRP A 388 2.06 -22.14 -5.82
CA TRP A 388 3.08 -21.22 -5.33
C TRP A 388 2.65 -20.59 -3.99
N GLN A 389 3.63 -20.33 -3.12
CA GLN A 389 3.42 -19.64 -1.84
C GLN A 389 4.49 -18.58 -1.60
N GLY A 390 4.06 -17.41 -1.13
CA GLY A 390 4.93 -16.32 -0.71
C GLY A 390 4.36 -15.59 0.49
N SER A 391 5.22 -14.98 1.30
CA SER A 391 4.78 -14.21 2.46
C SER A 391 5.73 -13.07 2.80
N GLN A 392 5.18 -12.02 3.39
CA GLN A 392 5.94 -10.98 4.06
C GLN A 392 5.41 -10.67 5.46
N TYR A 393 6.28 -10.10 6.29
CA TYR A 393 5.96 -9.65 7.64
C TYR A 393 6.54 -8.25 7.85
N LEU A 394 5.68 -7.28 8.19
CA LEU A 394 6.07 -5.97 8.69
C LEU A 394 6.10 -6.01 10.21
N ARG A 395 7.29 -6.16 10.78
CA ARG A 395 7.50 -6.26 12.23
C ARG A 395 7.82 -4.89 12.83
N ASN A 396 7.27 -4.63 14.00
CA ASN A 396 7.69 -3.53 14.86
C ASN A 396 8.80 -4.04 15.79
N PRO A 397 10.08 -3.66 15.58
CA PRO A 397 11.17 -4.04 16.47
C PRO A 397 11.18 -3.24 17.79
N ASN A 398 10.27 -2.27 17.97
CA ASN A 398 10.20 -1.38 19.13
C ASN A 398 9.18 -1.88 20.18
N LEU A 399 8.96 -3.20 20.26
CA LEU A 399 8.07 -3.86 21.22
C LEU A 399 8.87 -4.78 22.14
#